data_AF-C3W7K2-F1
#
_entry.id   AF-C3W7K2-F1
#
_cell.length_a   1.000
_cell.length_b   1.000
_cell.length_c   1.000
_cell.angle_alpha   90.00
_cell.angle_beta   90.00
_cell.angle_gamma   90.00
#
_symmetry.space_group_name_H-M   'P 1'
#
loop_
_entity.id
_entity.type
_entity.pdbx_description
1 polymer ?
#
loop_
_entity_poly.entity_id
_entity_poly.type
_entity_poly.pdbx_seq_one_letter_code
_entity_poly.pdbx_strand_id
1 'polypeptide(L)'
;MLSFDYKKFNTALGWLAFGIALITYTLTLEPTVSYWDCGEYIATSVKLEVGHPPGAPLFQMMGAFFAMFTNDVSQIAMMVNFMSALASAFTILFLFWTITALAKKVVEKSSGELTKGSSIAILGSGLVGALAYTFSDSFWFSAVEAEVYAMSSFLMALLFWLAIHWEAEMDKPRGNKWLLLISFIVGLSFGVHILSLLVIPSIVFIYIYKRYPQLNA
;
A
#
# COMPACT_ATOMS: atom_id res chain seq x y z
N MET A 1 22.86 1.45 28.36
CA MET A 1 22.83 1.61 26.89
C MET A 1 21.66 0.82 26.36
N LEU A 2 20.68 1.47 25.71
CA LEU A 2 19.59 0.74 25.03
C LEU A 2 20.20 -0.08 23.89
N SER A 3 19.95 -1.40 23.87
CA SER A 3 20.38 -2.28 22.77
C SER A 3 19.61 -1.93 21.50
N PHE A 4 20.31 -1.94 20.35
CA PHE A 4 19.68 -1.65 19.06
C PHE A 4 18.80 -2.84 18.64
N ASP A 5 17.50 -2.61 18.52
CA ASP A 5 16.51 -3.62 18.12
C ASP A 5 15.94 -3.26 16.74
N TYR A 6 16.50 -3.90 15.71
CA TYR A 6 16.10 -3.67 14.32
C TYR A 6 14.59 -3.82 14.11
N LYS A 7 13.95 -4.82 14.72
CA LYS A 7 12.53 -5.09 14.51
C LYS A 7 11.67 -3.96 15.05
N LYS A 8 12.02 -3.43 16.23
CA LYS A 8 11.35 -2.26 16.82
C LYS A 8 11.51 -1.03 15.93
N PHE A 9 12.73 -0.72 15.51
CA PHE A 9 12.99 0.42 14.64
C PHE A 9 12.30 0.31 13.29
N ASN A 10 12.32 -0.87 12.65
CA ASN A 10 11.61 -1.11 11.39
C ASN A 10 10.09 -0.91 11.54
N THR A 11 9.52 -1.38 12.64
CA THR A 11 8.08 -1.19 12.89
C THR A 11 7.76 0.29 13.13
N ALA A 12 8.53 0.97 13.98
CA ALA A 12 8.31 2.38 14.32
C ALA A 12 8.51 3.31 13.11
N LEU A 13 9.55 3.08 12.30
CA LEU A 13 9.83 3.91 11.13
C LEU A 13 8.83 3.71 10.00
N GLY A 14 8.25 2.51 9.85
CA GLY A 14 7.13 2.31 8.94
C GLY A 14 5.92 3.15 9.35
N TRP A 15 5.53 3.10 10.62
CA TRP A 15 4.44 3.93 11.13
C TRP A 15 4.75 5.43 11.12
N LEU A 16 6.02 5.81 11.27
CA LEU A 16 6.46 7.18 11.08
C LEU A 16 6.25 7.63 9.62
N ALA A 17 6.67 6.83 8.63
CA ALA A 17 6.45 7.13 7.21
C ALA A 17 4.96 7.22 6.87
N PHE A 18 4.15 6.31 7.41
CA PHE A 18 2.68 6.38 7.35
C PHE A 18 2.15 7.71 7.91
N GLY A 19 2.61 8.10 9.11
CA GLY A 19 2.16 9.32 9.77
C GLY A 19 2.53 10.58 8.98
N ILE A 20 3.74 10.63 8.44
CA ILE A 20 4.18 11.73 7.56
C ILE A 20 3.26 11.81 6.33
N ALA A 21 3.07 10.70 5.62
CA ALA A 21 2.22 10.67 4.43
C ALA A 21 0.76 11.05 4.73
N LEU A 22 0.17 10.48 5.79
CA LEU A 22 -1.19 10.78 6.20
C LEU A 22 -1.38 12.27 6.52
N ILE A 23 -0.46 12.86 7.29
CA ILE A 23 -0.52 14.28 7.63
C ILE A 23 -0.38 15.13 6.36
N THR A 24 0.61 14.83 5.51
CA THR A 24 0.81 15.55 4.25
C THR A 24 -0.44 15.53 3.37
N TYR A 25 -1.00 14.36 3.11
CA TYR A 25 -2.18 14.24 2.24
C TYR A 25 -3.44 14.80 2.89
N THR A 26 -3.60 14.66 4.21
CA THR A 26 -4.75 15.27 4.91
C THR A 26 -4.71 16.80 4.89
N LEU A 27 -3.51 17.40 4.99
CA LEU A 27 -3.36 18.85 4.93
C LEU A 27 -3.49 19.43 3.51
N THR A 28 -3.42 18.59 2.48
CA THR A 28 -3.41 19.00 1.08
C THR A 28 -4.51 18.37 0.22
N LEU A 29 -5.41 17.59 0.84
CA LEU A 29 -6.54 17.01 0.13
C LEU A 29 -7.48 18.08 -0.40
N GLU A 30 -8.11 17.78 -1.52
CA GLU A 30 -9.10 18.67 -2.10
C GLU A 30 -10.29 18.77 -1.13
N PRO A 31 -10.71 19.99 -0.71
CA PRO A 31 -11.80 20.16 0.24
C PRO A 31 -13.16 19.84 -0.40
N THR A 32 -13.23 19.85 -1.73
CA THR A 32 -14.45 19.66 -2.51
C THR A 32 -14.19 18.67 -3.66
N VAL A 33 -15.06 18.69 -4.67
CA VAL A 33 -14.93 17.85 -5.86
C VAL A 33 -13.81 18.39 -6.75
N SER A 34 -12.80 17.56 -7.02
CA SER A 34 -11.72 17.87 -7.96
C SER A 34 -12.14 17.61 -9.42
N TYR A 35 -11.24 17.91 -10.34
CA TYR A 35 -11.49 17.74 -11.78
C TYR A 35 -11.57 16.25 -12.16
N TRP A 36 -12.18 15.95 -13.31
CA TRP A 36 -12.24 14.60 -13.90
C TRP A 36 -13.23 13.63 -13.20
N ASP A 37 -12.80 12.42 -12.86
CA ASP A 37 -13.67 11.31 -12.44
C ASP A 37 -14.08 11.40 -10.96
N CYS A 38 -13.33 12.17 -10.15
CA CYS A 38 -13.60 12.35 -8.73
C CYS A 38 -15.04 12.78 -8.41
N GLY A 39 -15.62 13.67 -9.22
CA GLY A 39 -17.01 14.10 -9.02
C GLY A 39 -18.01 12.96 -9.19
N GLU A 40 -17.79 12.09 -10.17
CA GLU A 40 -18.60 10.90 -10.38
C GLU A 40 -18.38 9.87 -9.27
N TYR A 41 -17.12 9.61 -8.89
CA TYR A 41 -16.82 8.67 -7.82
C TYR A 41 -17.42 9.10 -6.48
N ILE A 42 -17.33 10.39 -6.13
CA ILE A 42 -17.97 10.94 -4.92
C ILE A 42 -19.49 10.78 -5.03
N ALA A 43 -20.10 11.24 -6.11
CA ALA A 43 -21.57 11.21 -6.27
C ALA A 43 -22.12 9.79 -6.22
N THR A 44 -21.47 8.86 -6.93
CA THR A 44 -21.89 7.46 -6.99
C THR A 44 -21.60 6.71 -5.69
N SER A 45 -20.55 7.06 -4.95
CA SER A 45 -20.29 6.50 -3.61
C SER A 45 -21.40 6.86 -2.61
N VAL A 46 -21.82 8.14 -2.58
CA VAL A 46 -22.81 8.64 -1.60
C VAL A 46 -24.16 7.93 -1.72
N LYS A 47 -24.54 7.57 -2.94
CA LYS A 47 -25.82 6.90 -3.23
C LYS A 47 -25.68 5.41 -3.52
N LEU A 48 -24.46 4.86 -3.52
CA LEU A 48 -24.15 3.51 -3.98
C LEU A 48 -24.69 3.23 -5.39
N GLU A 49 -24.50 4.19 -6.28
CA GLU A 49 -24.85 4.10 -7.71
C GLU A 49 -23.70 3.48 -8.52
N VAL A 50 -23.96 3.16 -9.78
CA VAL A 50 -22.97 2.57 -10.68
C VAL A 50 -22.23 3.69 -11.42
N GLY A 51 -20.91 3.76 -11.23
CA GLY A 51 -20.04 4.67 -11.99
C GLY A 51 -19.73 4.15 -13.39
N HIS A 52 -18.99 4.94 -14.16
CA HIS A 52 -18.57 4.59 -15.51
C HIS A 52 -17.86 3.22 -15.57
N PRO A 53 -18.03 2.44 -16.67
CA PRO A 53 -17.35 1.17 -16.84
C PRO A 53 -15.82 1.30 -16.78
N PRO A 54 -15.10 0.37 -16.12
CA PRO A 54 -15.55 -0.94 -15.66
C PRO A 54 -16.31 -0.94 -14.31
N GLY A 55 -16.45 0.22 -13.67
CA GLY A 55 -16.98 0.38 -12.33
C GLY A 55 -15.94 0.08 -11.23
N ALA A 56 -16.24 0.48 -10.00
CA ALA A 56 -15.38 0.27 -8.84
C ALA A 56 -16.22 0.02 -7.56
N PRO A 57 -16.99 -1.09 -7.49
CA PRO A 57 -18.00 -1.28 -6.44
C PRO A 57 -17.43 -1.31 -5.02
N LEU A 58 -16.24 -1.88 -4.81
CA LEU A 58 -15.59 -1.86 -3.50
C LEU A 58 -15.10 -0.45 -3.15
N PHE A 59 -14.54 0.27 -4.12
CA PHE A 59 -14.16 1.67 -3.91
C PHE A 59 -15.38 2.51 -3.51
N GLN A 60 -16.51 2.34 -4.20
CA GLN A 60 -17.75 3.07 -3.92
C GLN A 60 -18.34 2.71 -2.55
N MET A 61 -18.33 1.43 -2.16
CA MET A 61 -18.76 0.99 -0.83
C MET A 61 -17.90 1.61 0.28
N MET A 62 -16.59 1.68 0.06
CA MET A 62 -15.67 2.35 0.99
C MET A 62 -15.91 3.87 1.01
N GLY A 63 -16.12 4.50 -0.14
CA GLY A 63 -16.47 5.91 -0.24
C GLY A 63 -17.75 6.23 0.53
N ALA A 64 -18.78 5.38 0.41
CA ALA A 64 -20.02 5.49 1.18
C ALA A 64 -19.76 5.38 2.69
N PHE A 65 -18.92 4.44 3.12
CA PHE A 65 -18.53 4.30 4.52
C PHE A 65 -17.86 5.57 5.05
N PHE A 66 -16.95 6.18 4.29
CA PHE A 66 -16.30 7.42 4.70
C PHE A 66 -17.26 8.63 4.70
N ALA A 67 -18.17 8.70 3.73
CA ALA A 67 -19.20 9.74 3.69
C ALA A 67 -20.10 9.76 4.94
N MET A 68 -20.29 8.61 5.62
CA MET A 68 -21.10 8.52 6.85
C MET A 68 -20.47 9.22 8.07
N PHE A 69 -19.19 9.62 8.02
CA PHE A 69 -18.55 10.34 9.13
C PHE A 69 -18.94 11.82 9.21
N THR A 70 -19.79 12.31 8.30
CA THR A 70 -20.36 13.65 8.35
C THR A 70 -21.85 13.63 8.02
N ASN A 71 -22.60 14.55 8.63
CA ASN A 71 -23.99 14.85 8.25
C ASN A 71 -24.10 16.15 7.43
N ASP A 72 -23.00 16.88 7.27
CA ASP A 72 -22.94 18.10 6.46
C ASP A 72 -22.61 17.74 5.02
N VAL A 73 -23.53 18.04 4.11
CA VAL A 73 -23.42 17.78 2.67
C VAL A 73 -22.18 18.44 2.07
N SER A 74 -21.77 19.61 2.60
CA SER A 74 -20.57 20.32 2.12
C SER A 74 -19.27 19.58 2.44
N GLN A 75 -19.28 18.67 3.41
CA GLN A 75 -18.09 17.94 3.89
C GLN A 75 -17.98 16.52 3.30
N ILE A 76 -19.00 16.04 2.59
CA ILE A 76 -19.02 14.68 2.05
C ILE A 76 -17.86 14.44 1.09
N ALA A 77 -17.60 15.37 0.17
CA ALA A 77 -16.49 15.26 -0.79
C ALA A 77 -15.14 15.12 -0.06
N MET A 78 -14.90 15.97 0.94
CA MET A 78 -13.70 15.92 1.78
C MET A 78 -13.52 14.56 2.47
N MET A 79 -14.60 13.96 2.98
CA MET A 79 -14.52 12.64 3.63
C MET A 79 -14.14 11.52 2.66
N VAL A 80 -14.66 11.58 1.43
CA VAL A 80 -14.28 10.60 0.38
C VAL A 80 -12.84 10.86 -0.11
N ASN A 81 -12.41 12.12 -0.26
CA ASN A 81 -11.01 12.44 -0.56
C ASN A 81 -10.06 11.96 0.55
N PHE A 82 -10.49 12.06 1.82
CA PHE A 82 -9.73 11.54 2.96
C PHE A 82 -9.55 10.01 2.92
N MET A 83 -10.51 9.27 2.37
CA MET A 83 -10.34 7.83 2.12
C MET A 83 -9.12 7.57 1.23
N SER A 84 -8.97 8.32 0.14
CA SER A 84 -7.80 8.22 -0.75
C SER A 84 -6.51 8.59 -0.02
N ALA A 85 -6.51 9.68 0.75
CA ALA A 85 -5.36 10.08 1.56
C ALA A 85 -4.93 8.98 2.53
N LEU A 86 -5.89 8.33 3.20
CA LEU A 86 -5.65 7.23 4.11
C LEU A 86 -5.12 5.99 3.40
N ALA A 87 -5.73 5.59 2.29
CA ALA A 87 -5.26 4.46 1.48
C ALA A 87 -3.82 4.71 1.00
N SER A 88 -3.54 5.90 0.48
CA SER A 88 -2.21 6.29 0.04
C SER A 88 -1.18 6.30 1.19
N ALA A 89 -1.56 6.73 2.39
CA ALA A 89 -0.67 6.61 3.55
C ALA A 89 -0.32 5.13 3.87
N PHE A 90 -1.28 4.22 3.77
CA PHE A 90 -1.01 2.78 3.89
C PHE A 90 -0.12 2.25 2.77
N THR A 91 -0.24 2.76 1.54
CA THR A 91 0.72 2.46 0.46
C THR A 91 2.15 2.75 0.90
N ILE A 92 2.39 3.92 1.50
CA ILE A 92 3.73 4.32 1.98
C ILE A 92 4.23 3.40 3.11
N LEU A 93 3.36 2.99 4.02
CA LEU A 93 3.68 2.03 5.09
C LEU A 93 4.20 0.69 4.51
N PHE A 94 3.43 0.11 3.60
CA PHE A 94 3.77 -1.19 3.01
C PHE A 94 4.94 -1.10 2.04
N LEU A 95 5.10 0.03 1.34
CA LEU A 95 6.27 0.31 0.52
C LEU A 95 7.54 0.36 1.38
N PHE A 96 7.51 1.08 2.50
CA PHE A 96 8.63 1.11 3.45
C PHE A 96 9.03 -0.30 3.88
N TRP A 97 8.07 -1.11 4.36
CA TRP A 97 8.38 -2.47 4.81
C TRP A 97 8.80 -3.41 3.67
N THR A 98 8.33 -3.18 2.45
CA THR A 98 8.77 -3.93 1.27
C THR A 98 10.24 -3.61 0.96
N ILE A 99 10.61 -2.33 0.93
CA ILE A 99 11.99 -1.90 0.69
C ILE A 99 12.92 -2.46 1.77
N THR A 100 12.57 -2.33 3.06
CA THR A 100 13.44 -2.82 4.14
C THR A 100 13.56 -4.34 4.14
N ALA A 101 12.49 -5.08 3.81
CA ALA A 101 12.54 -6.53 3.70
C ALA A 101 13.44 -6.99 2.54
N LEU A 102 13.37 -6.33 1.38
CA LEU A 102 14.23 -6.64 0.24
C LEU A 102 15.70 -6.26 0.51
N ALA A 103 15.95 -5.06 1.03
CA ALA A 103 17.31 -4.61 1.38
C ALA A 103 17.96 -5.52 2.42
N LYS A 104 17.19 -5.97 3.43
CA LYS A 104 17.65 -6.95 4.40
C LYS A 104 18.08 -8.26 3.75
N LYS A 105 17.27 -8.83 2.84
CA LYS A 105 17.63 -10.05 2.10
C LYS A 105 18.92 -9.90 1.29
N VAL A 106 19.13 -8.75 0.65
CA VAL A 106 20.36 -8.46 -0.13
C VAL A 106 21.60 -8.42 0.78
N VAL A 107 21.49 -7.76 1.93
CA VAL A 107 22.57 -7.69 2.93
C VAL A 107 22.88 -9.08 3.50
N GLU A 108 21.86 -9.81 3.95
CA GLU A 108 22.03 -11.16 4.49
C GLU A 108 22.69 -12.11 3.49
N LYS A 109 22.35 -12.01 2.20
CA LYS A 109 22.98 -12.81 1.13
C LYS A 109 24.45 -12.41 0.88
N SER A 110 24.81 -11.14 1.06
CA SER A 110 26.14 -10.62 0.72
C SER A 110 27.15 -10.72 1.88
N SER A 111 26.73 -10.39 3.10
CA SER A 111 27.63 -10.26 4.27
C SER A 111 27.41 -11.31 5.36
N GLY A 112 26.34 -12.12 5.29
CA GLY A 112 26.02 -13.18 6.27
C GLY A 112 25.55 -12.69 7.64
N GLU A 113 25.91 -11.46 8.06
CA GLU A 113 25.50 -10.88 9.35
C GLU A 113 24.93 -9.47 9.22
N LEU A 114 23.92 -9.18 10.04
CA LEU A 114 23.30 -7.85 10.18
C LEU A 114 24.06 -7.03 11.24
N THR A 115 25.02 -6.24 10.77
CA THR A 115 25.70 -5.25 11.61
C THR A 115 24.79 -4.05 11.93
N LYS A 116 25.13 -3.27 12.96
CA LYS A 116 24.42 -2.01 13.26
C LYS A 116 24.44 -1.03 12.08
N GLY A 117 25.58 -0.93 11.38
CA GLY A 117 25.72 -0.06 10.22
C GLY A 117 24.81 -0.47 9.05
N SER A 118 24.80 -1.76 8.71
CA SER A 118 23.90 -2.28 7.66
C SER A 118 22.42 -2.14 8.04
N SER A 119 22.09 -2.33 9.32
CA SER A 119 20.73 -2.10 9.83
C SER A 119 20.28 -0.66 9.63
N ILE A 120 21.13 0.33 9.92
CA ILE A 120 20.83 1.75 9.69
C ILE A 120 20.69 2.02 8.20
N ALA A 121 21.55 1.46 7.35
CA ALA A 121 21.47 1.60 5.90
C ALA A 121 20.16 1.05 5.33
N ILE A 122 19.70 -0.12 5.80
CA ILE A 122 18.42 -0.72 5.41
C ILE A 122 17.24 0.16 5.82
N LEU A 123 17.22 0.64 7.06
CA LEU A 123 16.14 1.50 7.55
C LEU A 123 16.13 2.85 6.82
N GLY A 124 17.31 3.42 6.56
CA GLY A 124 17.47 4.65 5.81
C GLY A 124 17.02 4.52 4.35
N SER A 125 17.35 3.42 3.67
CA SER A 125 16.90 3.19 2.29
C SER A 125 15.37 3.03 2.23
N GLY A 126 14.78 2.34 3.21
CA GLY A 126 13.32 2.26 3.37
C GLY A 126 12.68 3.63 3.50
N LEU A 127 13.18 4.49 4.39
CA LEU A 127 12.65 5.84 4.59
C LEU A 127 12.81 6.70 3.32
N VAL A 128 14.00 6.73 2.74
CA VAL A 128 14.27 7.54 1.54
C VAL A 128 13.38 7.11 0.38
N GLY A 129 13.26 5.81 0.10
CA GLY A 129 12.43 5.32 -0.99
C GLY A 129 10.94 5.55 -0.76
N ALA A 130 10.45 5.30 0.46
CA ALA A 130 9.04 5.52 0.78
C ALA A 130 8.66 7.01 0.72
N LEU A 131 9.46 7.89 1.32
CA LEU A 131 9.20 9.33 1.33
C LEU A 131 9.43 9.98 -0.04
N ALA A 132 10.39 9.50 -0.84
CA ALA A 132 10.52 9.95 -2.23
C ALA A 132 9.26 9.66 -3.04
N TYR A 133 8.61 8.51 -2.83
CA TYR A 133 7.33 8.20 -3.45
C TYR A 133 6.20 9.06 -2.88
N THR A 134 6.20 9.31 -1.56
CA THR A 134 5.22 10.19 -0.90
C THR A 134 5.11 11.56 -1.57
N PHE A 135 6.26 12.16 -1.90
CA PHE A 135 6.36 13.49 -2.49
C PHE A 135 6.53 13.47 -4.02
N SER A 136 6.25 12.34 -4.67
CA SER A 136 6.24 12.28 -6.13
C SER A 136 4.94 12.87 -6.68
N ASP A 137 5.05 13.71 -7.71
CA ASP A 137 3.92 14.47 -8.27
C ASP A 137 2.71 13.60 -8.61
N SER A 138 2.92 12.55 -9.41
CA SER A 138 1.83 11.68 -9.85
C SER A 138 1.17 10.90 -8.71
N PHE A 139 1.94 10.45 -7.71
CA PHE A 139 1.35 9.73 -6.58
C PHE A 139 0.62 10.68 -5.63
N TRP A 140 1.22 11.84 -5.34
CA TRP A 140 0.60 12.86 -4.50
C TRP A 140 -0.73 13.30 -5.09
N PHE A 141 -0.75 13.63 -6.39
CA PHE A 141 -1.97 14.05 -7.09
C PHE A 141 -3.12 13.05 -6.87
N SER A 142 -2.88 11.75 -7.08
CA SER A 142 -3.90 10.72 -6.81
C SER A 142 -4.23 10.51 -5.33
N ALA A 143 -3.35 10.89 -4.40
CA ALA A 143 -3.55 10.71 -2.97
C ALA A 143 -4.49 11.76 -2.34
N VAL A 144 -4.64 12.93 -2.97
CA VAL A 144 -5.39 14.07 -2.43
C VAL A 144 -6.83 14.17 -2.91
N GLU A 145 -7.25 13.26 -3.80
CA GLU A 145 -8.56 13.27 -4.43
C GLU A 145 -9.21 11.86 -4.47
N ALA A 146 -10.52 11.81 -4.63
CA ALA A 146 -11.32 10.59 -4.65
C ALA A 146 -11.14 9.74 -5.92
N GLU A 147 -9.92 9.29 -6.16
CA GLU A 147 -9.54 8.43 -7.29
C GLU A 147 -9.27 6.97 -6.88
N VAL A 148 -9.62 6.06 -7.79
CA VAL A 148 -9.40 4.61 -7.61
C VAL A 148 -7.91 4.23 -7.52
N TYR A 149 -7.02 5.08 -8.03
CA TYR A 149 -5.57 4.85 -8.03
C TYR A 149 -4.97 4.81 -6.63
N ALA A 150 -5.51 5.58 -5.67
CA ALA A 150 -5.03 5.58 -4.29
C ALA A 150 -5.24 4.20 -3.64
N MET A 151 -6.47 3.68 -3.71
CA MET A 151 -6.81 2.37 -3.17
C MET A 151 -6.15 1.24 -3.97
N SER A 152 -6.02 1.37 -5.29
CA SER A 152 -5.29 0.40 -6.11
C SER A 152 -3.82 0.31 -5.72
N SER A 153 -3.16 1.45 -5.48
CA SER A 153 -1.75 1.50 -5.06
C SER A 153 -1.57 0.87 -3.69
N PHE A 154 -2.52 1.09 -2.76
CA PHE A 154 -2.53 0.45 -1.46
C PHE A 154 -2.60 -1.07 -1.58
N LEU A 155 -3.57 -1.59 -2.35
CA LEU A 155 -3.72 -3.03 -2.55
C LEU A 155 -2.47 -3.63 -3.20
N MET A 156 -1.86 -2.94 -4.16
CA MET A 156 -0.62 -3.37 -4.80
C MET A 156 0.55 -3.46 -3.80
N ALA A 157 0.76 -2.41 -2.99
CA ALA A 157 1.81 -2.39 -1.97
C ALA A 157 1.60 -3.46 -0.90
N LEU A 158 0.35 -3.65 -0.45
CA LEU A 158 -0.04 -4.71 0.47
C LEU A 158 0.25 -6.10 -0.13
N LEU A 159 -0.13 -6.35 -1.37
CA LEU A 159 0.09 -7.63 -2.05
C LEU A 159 1.59 -7.95 -2.22
N PHE A 160 2.41 -6.96 -2.58
CA PHE A 160 3.87 -7.13 -2.61
C PHE A 160 4.44 -7.50 -1.24
N TRP A 161 4.04 -6.76 -0.21
CA TRP A 161 4.48 -7.01 1.17
C TRP A 161 4.06 -8.41 1.65
N LEU A 162 2.83 -8.82 1.36
CA LEU A 162 2.31 -10.16 1.67
C LEU A 162 3.05 -11.26 0.92
N ALA A 163 3.40 -11.05 -0.35
CA ALA A 163 4.14 -12.03 -1.14
C ALA A 163 5.54 -12.30 -0.57
N ILE A 164 6.22 -11.26 -0.08
CA ILE A 164 7.51 -11.40 0.62
C ILE A 164 7.34 -12.19 1.93
N HIS A 165 6.28 -11.93 2.69
CA HIS A 165 5.97 -12.67 3.91
C HIS A 165 5.60 -14.13 3.63
N TRP A 166 4.83 -14.37 2.58
CA TRP A 166 4.51 -15.71 2.12
C TRP A 166 5.76 -16.50 1.77
N GLU A 167 6.68 -15.91 1.00
CA GLU A 167 7.95 -16.54 0.63
C GLU A 167 8.78 -16.95 1.84
N ALA A 168 8.84 -16.11 2.87
CA ALA A 168 9.59 -16.39 4.10
C ALA A 168 8.95 -17.50 4.96
N GLU A 169 7.65 -17.76 4.79
CA GLU A 169 6.90 -18.78 5.56
C GLU A 169 6.41 -19.95 4.72
N MET A 170 6.75 -20.02 3.43
CA MET A 170 6.13 -20.94 2.46
C MET A 170 6.26 -22.41 2.87
N ASP A 171 7.38 -22.79 3.50
CA ASP A 171 7.68 -24.16 3.92
C ASP A 171 7.28 -24.46 5.37
N LYS A 172 6.64 -23.51 6.08
CA LYS A 172 6.12 -23.74 7.44
C LYS A 172 4.74 -24.41 7.38
N PRO A 173 4.31 -25.17 8.41
CA PRO A 173 3.02 -25.87 8.46
C PRO A 173 1.76 -25.01 8.23
N ARG A 174 1.87 -23.68 8.32
CA ARG A 174 0.78 -22.72 8.07
C ARG A 174 1.14 -21.68 7.00
N GLY A 175 2.11 -21.93 6.13
CA GLY A 175 2.56 -21.00 5.09
C GLY A 175 1.45 -20.60 4.12
N ASN A 176 0.56 -21.55 3.78
CA ASN A 176 -0.55 -21.33 2.83
C ASN A 176 -1.59 -20.29 3.31
N LYS A 177 -1.61 -19.91 4.59
CA LYS A 177 -2.47 -18.82 5.09
C LYS A 177 -2.23 -17.51 4.32
N TRP A 178 -0.98 -17.26 3.93
CA TRP A 178 -0.60 -16.06 3.19
C TRP A 178 -1.11 -16.11 1.76
N LEU A 179 -1.03 -17.28 1.11
CA LEU A 179 -1.58 -17.47 -0.23
C LEU A 179 -3.10 -17.25 -0.25
N LEU A 180 -3.83 -17.78 0.74
CA LEU A 180 -5.27 -17.52 0.86
C LEU A 180 -5.59 -16.03 1.01
N LEU A 181 -4.82 -15.32 1.84
CA LEU A 181 -4.97 -13.87 2.01
C LEU A 181 -4.64 -13.10 0.73
N ILE A 182 -3.57 -13.48 0.03
CA ILE A 182 -3.20 -12.90 -1.28
C ILE A 182 -4.34 -13.12 -2.29
N SER A 183 -4.85 -14.34 -2.42
CA SER A 183 -5.97 -14.64 -3.33
C SER A 183 -7.23 -13.85 -2.99
N PHE A 184 -7.54 -13.70 -1.70
CA PHE A 184 -8.67 -12.88 -1.27
C PHE A 184 -8.51 -11.41 -1.65
N ILE A 185 -7.34 -10.82 -1.40
CA ILE A 185 -7.06 -9.41 -1.71
C ILE A 185 -7.03 -9.17 -3.23
N VAL A 186 -6.47 -10.10 -4.00
CA VAL A 186 -6.55 -10.08 -5.48
C VAL A 186 -8.01 -10.10 -5.93
N GLY A 187 -8.88 -10.90 -5.31
CA GLY A 187 -10.31 -10.90 -5.59
C GLY A 187 -10.98 -9.55 -5.29
N LEU A 188 -10.67 -8.95 -4.13
CA LEU A 188 -11.18 -7.62 -3.75
C LEU A 188 -10.76 -6.53 -4.73
N SER A 189 -9.58 -6.67 -5.34
CA SER A 189 -8.99 -5.62 -6.15
C SER A 189 -9.72 -5.40 -7.48
N PHE A 190 -10.46 -6.39 -7.97
CA PHE A 190 -11.43 -6.23 -9.07
C PHE A 190 -12.54 -5.24 -8.75
N GLY A 191 -12.91 -5.10 -7.46
CA GLY A 191 -13.87 -4.11 -7.00
C GLY A 191 -13.31 -2.69 -6.91
N VAL A 192 -12.02 -2.49 -7.18
CA VAL A 192 -11.35 -1.19 -7.08
C VAL A 192 -10.81 -0.76 -8.43
N HIS A 193 -9.76 -1.42 -8.91
CA HIS A 193 -9.12 -1.10 -10.19
C HIS A 193 -8.18 -2.23 -10.60
N ILE A 194 -8.13 -2.55 -11.90
CA ILE A 194 -7.39 -3.68 -12.44
C ILE A 194 -5.86 -3.54 -12.32
N LEU A 195 -5.36 -2.31 -12.15
CA LEU A 195 -3.93 -2.01 -11.97
C LEU A 195 -3.30 -2.81 -10.83
N SER A 196 -4.04 -3.02 -9.75
CA SER A 196 -3.63 -3.85 -8.62
C SER A 196 -3.24 -5.29 -9.00
N LEU A 197 -3.77 -5.83 -10.11
CA LEU A 197 -3.46 -7.18 -10.60
C LEU A 197 -2.06 -7.28 -11.23
N LEU A 198 -1.41 -6.16 -11.54
CA LEU A 198 -0.05 -6.13 -12.08
C LEU A 198 0.99 -6.73 -11.12
N VAL A 199 0.65 -6.91 -9.85
CA VAL A 199 1.50 -7.60 -8.87
C VAL A 199 1.56 -9.11 -9.10
N ILE A 200 0.57 -9.72 -9.76
CA ILE A 200 0.46 -11.18 -9.91
C ILE A 200 1.71 -11.79 -10.55
N PRO A 201 2.25 -11.29 -11.69
CA PRO A 201 3.49 -11.79 -12.26
C PRO A 201 4.65 -11.80 -11.25
N SER A 202 4.81 -10.75 -10.45
CA SER A 202 5.86 -10.68 -9.42
C SER A 202 5.67 -11.75 -8.33
N ILE A 203 4.44 -11.99 -7.89
CA ILE A 203 4.12 -13.07 -6.92
C ILE A 203 4.46 -14.44 -7.50
N VAL A 204 4.14 -14.66 -8.77
CA VAL A 204 4.47 -15.90 -9.49
C VAL A 204 5.99 -16.08 -9.57
N PHE A 205 6.75 -15.03 -9.90
CA PHE A 205 8.22 -15.12 -9.90
C PHE A 205 8.78 -15.43 -8.51
N ILE A 206 8.27 -14.80 -7.46
CA ILE A 206 8.66 -15.10 -6.08
C ILE A 206 8.46 -16.60 -5.78
N TYR A 207 7.33 -17.17 -6.18
CA TYR A 207 7.06 -18.60 -6.02
C TYR A 207 8.03 -19.47 -6.83
N ILE A 208 8.22 -19.16 -8.11
CA ILE A 208 9.09 -19.94 -9.02
C ILE A 208 10.53 -19.96 -8.49
N TYR A 209 11.12 -18.80 -8.19
CA TYR A 209 12.51 -18.73 -7.74
C TYR A 209 12.71 -19.30 -6.33
N LYS A 210 11.66 -19.35 -5.50
CA LYS A 210 11.68 -20.04 -4.21
C LYS A 210 11.66 -21.56 -4.36
N ARG A 211 10.81 -22.09 -5.24
CA ARG A 211 10.61 -23.54 -5.44
C ARG A 211 11.61 -24.20 -6.36
N TYR A 212 12.20 -23.43 -7.27
CA TYR A 212 13.13 -23.92 -8.27
C TYR A 212 14.47 -23.16 -8.19
N PRO A 213 15.28 -23.35 -7.12
CA PRO A 213 16.54 -22.64 -6.94
C PRO A 213 17.54 -22.81 -8.10
N GLN A 214 17.44 -23.91 -8.85
CA GLN A 214 18.27 -24.19 -10.02
C GLN A 214 18.10 -23.17 -11.16
N LEU A 215 17.02 -22.38 -11.16
CA LEU A 215 16.79 -21.31 -12.13
C LEU A 215 17.56 -20.02 -11.79
N ASN A 216 18.22 -19.95 -10.62
CA ASN A 216 19.05 -18.81 -10.21
C ASN A 216 20.52 -18.93 -10.68
N ALA A 217 20.82 -19.89 -11.55
CA ALA A 217 22.15 -20.18 -12.07
C ALA A 217 22.61 -19.15 -13.12
#